data_AF-A0A951WIE3-F1
#
_entry.id   AF-A0A951WIE3-F1
#
_cell.length_a   1.000
_cell.length_b   1.000
_cell.length_c   1.000
_cell.angle_alpha   90.00
_cell.angle_beta   90.00
_cell.angle_gamma   90.00
#
_symmetry.space_group_name_H-M   'P 1'
#
loop_
_entity.id
_entity.type
_entity.pdbx_description
1 polymer ?
#
loop_
_entity_poly.entity_id
_entity_poly.type
_entity_poly.pdbx_seq_one_letter_code
_entity_poly.pdbx_strand_id
1 'polypeptide(L)'
;MKLSKLVLTGVLGVAFMGSPMANEVQDLEEGRKTYPRSPESMMNSTRAGDMAAIADIVRELGQADTQVVMGFIDQLYGLRDKYTEVMQMEVKLQQSASSGADQKELMKTYVRLLQEEKDLARAVIETVKRDLEATESRLLQVLAKIYRIGDRSMKTTISNVRVEIKKNVTYQLHNSQGKERAFYMDALRFLDQYFQ
;
A
#
# COMPACT_ATOMS: atom_id res chain seq x y z
N MET A 1 58.42 -4.11 -20.92
CA MET A 1 57.36 -5.09 -21.29
C MET A 1 56.00 -4.46 -21.03
N LYS A 2 55.08 -4.56 -22.01
CA LYS A 2 53.68 -4.11 -21.97
C LYS A 2 52.78 -5.18 -21.32
N LEU A 3 51.63 -4.77 -20.78
CA LEU A 3 50.27 -5.35 -20.85
C LEU A 3 49.46 -4.84 -19.62
N SER A 4 48.64 -3.79 -19.69
CA SER A 4 47.26 -3.67 -20.23
C SER A 4 46.16 -4.48 -19.50
N LYS A 5 45.20 -3.74 -18.93
CA LYS A 5 43.73 -3.98 -18.83
C LYS A 5 43.19 -5.28 -18.20
N LEU A 6 42.29 -5.09 -17.22
CA LEU A 6 41.13 -5.93 -16.87
C LEU A 6 40.11 -4.94 -16.28
N VAL A 7 39.02 -4.47 -16.93
CA VAL A 7 37.87 -5.10 -17.60
C VAL A 7 37.08 -6.05 -16.70
N LEU A 8 36.10 -5.44 -16.01
CA LEU A 8 34.68 -5.79 -15.99
C LEU A 8 34.26 -7.06 -16.76
N THR A 9 33.97 -8.15 -16.04
CA THR A 9 32.95 -9.13 -16.45
C THR A 9 32.62 -10.08 -15.29
N GLY A 10 31.33 -10.11 -14.93
CA GLY A 10 30.71 -11.13 -14.10
C GLY A 10 29.29 -11.34 -14.61
N VAL A 11 29.17 -11.99 -15.77
CA VAL A 11 27.93 -12.51 -16.35
C VAL A 11 28.05 -14.03 -16.38
N LEU A 12 26.93 -14.72 -16.15
CA LEU A 12 26.49 -16.06 -16.61
C LEU A 12 25.87 -16.82 -15.43
N GLY A 13 24.63 -17.31 -15.44
CA GLY A 13 23.68 -17.54 -16.53
C GLY A 13 23.29 -19.02 -16.55
N VAL A 14 21.99 -19.33 -16.68
CA VAL A 14 21.42 -20.57 -17.27
C VAL A 14 20.00 -20.18 -17.73
N ALA A 15 19.69 -19.91 -19.00
CA ALA A 15 19.61 -20.77 -20.19
C ALA A 15 18.34 -21.66 -20.25
N PHE A 16 17.37 -21.17 -21.04
CA PHE A 16 16.34 -21.82 -21.88
C PHE A 16 16.21 -23.35 -21.94
N MET A 17 14.97 -23.87 -21.98
CA MET A 17 14.33 -24.49 -23.17
C MET A 17 12.88 -24.97 -22.89
N GLY A 18 11.97 -24.79 -23.87
CA GLY A 18 10.76 -25.61 -24.07
C GLY A 18 9.37 -24.95 -23.86
N SER A 19 8.62 -24.76 -24.95
CA SER A 19 7.13 -24.70 -24.98
C SER A 19 6.66 -25.96 -25.72
N PRO A 20 5.44 -26.55 -25.54
CA PRO A 20 4.13 -25.86 -25.56
C PRO A 20 2.97 -26.48 -24.71
N MET A 21 1.80 -25.82 -24.76
CA MET A 21 0.42 -26.28 -24.43
C MET A 21 -0.09 -26.35 -22.96
N ALA A 22 -1.20 -25.61 -22.79
CA ALA A 22 -2.45 -25.96 -22.10
C ALA A 22 -2.56 -26.11 -20.57
N ASN A 23 -3.56 -25.37 -20.07
CA ASN A 23 -4.47 -25.61 -18.94
C ASN A 23 -3.98 -25.55 -17.47
N GLU A 24 -4.70 -24.67 -16.76
CA GLU A 24 -5.34 -24.89 -15.45
C GLU A 24 -4.50 -25.02 -14.17
N VAL A 25 -4.74 -24.02 -13.31
CA VAL A 25 -5.09 -24.13 -11.88
C VAL A 25 -3.95 -24.29 -10.86
N GLN A 26 -3.95 -23.34 -9.91
CA GLN A 26 -3.45 -23.38 -8.52
C GLN A 26 -1.95 -23.72 -8.34
N ASP A 27 -1.13 -22.92 -7.67
CA ASP A 27 -1.21 -22.61 -6.25
C ASP A 27 0.01 -21.75 -5.88
N LEU A 28 -0.14 -20.93 -4.82
CA LEU A 28 0.91 -20.61 -3.83
C LEU A 28 2.34 -20.31 -4.36
N GLU A 29 2.62 -19.04 -4.66
CA GLU A 29 3.95 -18.47 -4.37
C GLU A 29 3.77 -17.26 -3.42
N GLU A 30 3.73 -17.55 -2.12
CA GLU A 30 4.14 -16.60 -1.08
C GLU A 30 5.63 -16.26 -1.28
N GLY A 31 5.96 -14.97 -1.23
CA GLY A 31 7.33 -14.54 -0.87
C GLY A 31 8.21 -13.91 -1.94
N ARG A 32 7.74 -13.61 -3.16
CA ARG A 32 8.46 -12.66 -4.02
C ARG A 32 8.05 -11.24 -3.67
N LYS A 33 9.04 -10.38 -3.35
CA LYS A 33 8.87 -8.91 -3.34
C LYS A 33 8.41 -8.50 -4.74
N THR A 34 7.10 -8.42 -4.94
CA THR A 34 6.51 -7.84 -6.12
C THR A 34 6.73 -6.34 -6.03
N TYR A 35 7.67 -5.84 -6.82
CA TYR A 35 7.75 -4.41 -7.08
C TYR A 35 6.40 -3.97 -7.68
N PRO A 36 5.79 -2.89 -7.19
CA PRO A 36 4.50 -2.45 -7.68
C PRO A 36 4.61 -2.16 -9.18
N ARG A 37 3.91 -2.93 -10.01
CA ARG A 37 3.75 -2.58 -11.43
C ARG A 37 2.92 -1.29 -11.50
N SER A 38 3.45 -0.29 -12.20
CA SER A 38 2.74 0.97 -12.43
C SER A 38 1.37 0.71 -13.09
N PRO A 39 0.27 1.24 -12.54
CA PRO A 39 -1.02 1.22 -13.23
C PRO A 39 -1.00 2.13 -14.46
N GLU A 40 -1.17 1.58 -15.66
CA GLU A 40 -1.15 2.31 -16.95
C GLU A 40 -2.27 3.34 -17.17
N SER A 41 -3.02 3.73 -16.13
CA SER A 41 -4.01 4.81 -16.21
C SER A 41 -4.30 5.43 -14.84
N MET A 42 -3.33 6.15 -14.29
CA MET A 42 -3.55 7.02 -13.13
C MET A 42 -3.89 8.44 -13.58
N MET A 43 -5.11 8.66 -14.06
CA MET A 43 -5.64 10.03 -14.15
C MET A 43 -7.11 10.12 -13.73
N ASN A 44 -7.29 10.97 -12.71
CA ASN A 44 -8.49 11.74 -12.35
C ASN A 44 -9.63 11.03 -11.59
N SER A 45 -9.42 10.80 -10.29
CA SER A 45 -10.37 11.34 -9.31
C SER A 45 -9.61 12.28 -8.36
N THR A 46 -9.97 13.55 -8.40
CA THR A 46 -9.53 14.54 -7.42
C THR A 46 -10.39 14.40 -6.19
N ARG A 47 -9.81 14.64 -4.99
CA ARG A 47 -10.48 14.70 -3.68
C ARG A 47 -11.88 15.35 -3.69
N ALA A 48 -12.12 16.33 -4.57
CA ALA A 48 -13.42 16.97 -4.79
C ALA A 48 -14.56 16.03 -5.23
N GLY A 49 -14.27 14.94 -5.96
CA GLY A 49 -15.26 13.96 -6.40
C GLY A 49 -15.77 13.06 -5.28
N ASP A 50 -14.97 12.87 -4.24
CA ASP A 50 -15.28 11.97 -3.12
C ASP A 50 -15.95 12.70 -1.94
N MET A 51 -16.03 14.04 -1.96
CA MET A 51 -16.49 14.84 -0.82
C MET A 51 -17.92 14.52 -0.36
N ALA A 52 -18.82 14.21 -1.29
CA ALA A 52 -20.19 13.81 -0.94
C ALA A 52 -20.22 12.47 -0.20
N ALA A 53 -19.46 11.49 -0.67
CA ALA A 53 -19.35 10.18 -0.04
C ALA A 53 -18.56 10.24 1.29
N ILE A 54 -17.55 11.12 1.40
CA ILE A 54 -16.85 11.39 2.67
C ILE A 54 -17.80 12.01 3.70
N ALA A 55 -18.65 12.96 3.29
CA ALA A 55 -19.65 13.54 4.19
C ALA A 55 -20.65 12.48 4.67
N ASP A 56 -21.04 11.53 3.81
CA ASP A 56 -21.88 10.41 4.20
C ASP A 56 -21.17 9.46 5.20
N ILE A 57 -19.89 9.13 4.96
CA ILE A 57 -19.07 8.33 5.89
C ILE A 57 -19.06 8.98 7.28
N VAL A 58 -18.82 10.29 7.34
CA VAL A 58 -18.76 11.05 8.60
C VAL A 58 -20.12 11.11 9.28
N ARG A 59 -21.20 11.33 8.51
CA ARG A 59 -22.56 11.42 9.03
C ARG A 59 -23.02 10.10 9.65
N GLU A 60 -22.67 8.97 9.05
CA GLU A 60 -23.02 7.64 9.53
C GLU A 60 -22.31 7.25 10.83
N LEU A 61 -21.12 7.81 11.09
CA LEU A 61 -20.32 7.53 12.29
C LEU A 61 -20.64 8.45 13.48
N GLY A 62 -21.46 9.49 13.28
CA GLY A 62 -21.92 10.38 14.35
C GLY A 62 -20.99 11.55 14.69
N GLN A 63 -21.53 12.53 15.42
CA GLN A 63 -20.85 13.81 15.69
C GLN A 63 -19.63 13.70 16.60
N ALA A 64 -19.64 12.77 17.58
CA ALA A 64 -18.54 12.60 18.54
C ALA A 64 -17.24 12.12 17.86
N ASP A 65 -17.36 11.33 16.80
CA ASP A 65 -16.23 10.74 16.09
C ASP A 65 -15.79 11.55 14.85
N THR A 66 -16.52 12.61 14.51
CA THR A 66 -16.32 13.37 13.27
C THR A 66 -14.89 13.92 13.15
N GLN A 67 -14.30 14.47 14.22
CA GLN A 67 -12.94 15.03 14.16
C GLN A 67 -11.87 13.94 13.98
N VAL A 68 -12.03 12.82 14.67
CA VAL A 68 -11.10 11.67 14.58
C VAL A 68 -11.17 11.06 13.18
N VAL A 69 -12.39 10.84 12.67
CA VAL A 69 -12.62 10.31 11.33
C VAL A 69 -12.06 11.25 10.27
N MET A 70 -12.36 12.56 10.33
CA MET A 70 -11.84 13.52 9.36
C MET A 70 -10.31 13.58 9.38
N GLY A 71 -9.69 13.60 10.55
CA GLY A 71 -8.22 13.56 10.68
C GLY A 71 -7.62 12.28 10.09
N PHE A 72 -8.27 11.13 10.28
CA PHE A 72 -7.86 9.88 9.67
C PHE A 72 -8.01 9.88 8.14
N ILE A 73 -9.11 10.43 7.62
CA ILE A 73 -9.33 10.58 6.18
C ILE A 73 -8.23 11.47 5.57
N ASP A 74 -7.88 12.58 6.23
CA ASP A 74 -6.79 13.45 5.79
C ASP A 74 -5.44 12.72 5.72
N GLN A 75 -5.12 11.89 6.72
CA GLN A 75 -3.91 11.06 6.69
C GLN A 75 -3.90 10.08 5.51
N LEU A 76 -5.05 9.46 5.23
CA LEU A 76 -5.18 8.48 4.15
C LEU A 76 -5.04 9.12 2.76
N TYR A 77 -5.65 10.28 2.54
CA TYR A 77 -5.48 11.03 1.29
C TYR A 77 -4.05 11.57 1.15
N GLY A 78 -3.44 12.04 2.23
CA GLY A 78 -2.03 12.43 2.24
C GLY A 78 -1.10 11.28 1.87
N LEU A 79 -1.37 10.07 2.37
CA LEU A 79 -0.64 8.86 1.98
C LEU A 79 -0.85 8.51 0.51
N ARG A 80 -2.09 8.59 -0.01
CA ARG A 80 -2.40 8.34 -1.42
C ARG A 80 -1.66 9.31 -2.36
N ASP A 81 -1.60 10.59 -1.98
CA ASP A 81 -0.90 11.60 -2.77
C ASP A 81 0.60 11.31 -2.80
N LYS A 82 1.18 10.96 -1.65
CA LYS A 82 2.60 10.57 -1.57
C LYS A 82 2.90 9.29 -2.36
N TYR A 83 2.02 8.29 -2.30
CA TYR A 83 2.13 7.09 -3.13
C TYR A 83 2.15 7.44 -4.63
N THR A 84 1.28 8.36 -5.06
CA THR A 84 1.24 8.82 -6.45
C THR A 84 2.53 9.54 -6.86
N GLU A 85 3.09 10.39 -5.99
CA GLU A 85 4.39 11.05 -6.22
C GLU A 85 5.52 10.02 -6.39
N VAL A 86 5.56 8.99 -5.53
CA VAL A 86 6.53 7.89 -5.62
C VAL A 86 6.43 7.18 -6.97
N MET A 87 5.21 6.81 -7.39
CA MET A 87 4.98 6.13 -8.67
C MET A 87 5.42 6.99 -9.87
N GLN A 88 5.09 8.29 -9.85
CA GLN A 88 5.54 9.21 -10.90
C GLN A 88 7.06 9.34 -10.96
N MET A 89 7.72 9.35 -9.81
CA MET A 89 9.19 9.40 -9.73
C MET A 89 9.83 8.10 -10.21
N GLU A 90 9.23 6.94 -9.92
CA GLU A 90 9.68 5.64 -10.44
C GLU A 90 9.63 5.61 -11.97
N VAL A 91 8.54 6.10 -12.57
CA VAL A 91 8.43 6.22 -14.04
C VAL A 91 9.52 7.12 -14.61
N LYS A 92 9.78 8.29 -13.99
CA LYS A 92 10.87 9.18 -14.41
C LYS A 92 12.24 8.50 -14.34
N LEU A 93 12.49 7.72 -13.29
CA LEU A 93 13.72 6.93 -13.15
C LEU A 93 13.86 5.88 -14.25
N GLN A 94 12.79 5.16 -14.58
CA GLN A 94 12.79 4.16 -15.65
C GLN A 94 12.99 4.77 -17.03
N GLN A 95 12.46 5.98 -17.27
CA GLN A 95 12.63 6.72 -18.52
C GLN A 95 13.99 7.42 -18.63
N SER A 96 14.73 7.57 -17.53
CA SER A 96 16.04 8.22 -17.54
C SER A 96 17.09 7.36 -18.26
N ALA A 97 17.34 7.67 -19.53
CA ALA A 97 18.29 6.98 -20.38
C ALA A 97 19.72 7.54 -20.18
N SER A 98 20.30 7.45 -18.99
CA SER A 98 21.76 7.68 -18.81
C SER A 98 22.22 7.40 -17.38
N SER A 99 23.32 6.65 -17.24
CA SER A 99 24.05 6.43 -15.99
C SER A 99 24.85 7.68 -15.56
N GLY A 100 24.16 8.80 -15.34
CA GLY A 100 24.74 10.13 -15.09
C GLY A 100 24.43 10.72 -13.72
N ALA A 101 24.87 11.97 -13.49
CA ALA A 101 24.58 12.73 -12.26
C ALA A 101 23.07 12.94 -12.05
N ASP A 102 22.31 13.14 -13.13
CA ASP A 102 20.86 13.37 -13.09
C ASP A 102 20.11 12.12 -12.59
N GLN A 103 20.55 10.92 -12.97
CA GLN A 103 19.95 9.67 -12.46
C GLN A 103 20.21 9.49 -10.97
N LYS A 104 21.39 9.91 -10.47
CA LYS A 104 21.70 9.86 -9.03
C LYS A 104 20.82 10.81 -8.23
N GLU A 105 20.57 12.02 -8.72
CA GLU A 105 19.67 12.98 -8.06
C GLU A 105 18.21 12.54 -8.09
N LEU A 106 17.75 11.98 -9.21
CA LEU A 106 16.42 11.34 -9.28
C LEU A 106 16.29 10.18 -8.28
N MET A 107 17.33 9.35 -8.15
CA MET A 107 17.34 8.23 -7.21
C MET A 107 17.29 8.73 -5.76
N LYS A 108 18.07 9.77 -5.42
CA LYS A 108 18.04 10.39 -4.08
C LYS A 108 16.65 10.93 -3.75
N THR A 109 16.01 11.58 -4.73
CA THR A 109 14.65 12.11 -4.58
C THR A 109 13.64 10.99 -4.39
N TYR A 110 13.74 9.92 -5.19
CA TYR A 110 12.88 8.73 -5.07
C TYR A 110 13.00 8.06 -3.70
N VAL A 111 14.22 7.83 -3.20
CA VAL A 111 14.44 7.24 -1.88
C VAL A 111 13.84 8.10 -0.77
N ARG A 112 13.96 9.42 -0.87
CA ARG A 112 13.33 10.35 0.09
C ARG A 112 11.81 10.23 0.06
N LEU A 113 11.19 10.26 -1.12
CA LEU A 113 9.74 10.13 -1.27
C LEU A 113 9.24 8.77 -0.76
N LEU A 114 9.98 7.69 -1.01
CA LEU A 114 9.68 6.37 -0.45
C LEU A 114 9.73 6.35 1.08
N GLN A 115 10.66 7.09 1.69
CA GLN A 115 10.76 7.16 3.14
C GLN A 115 9.57 7.95 3.72
N GLU A 116 9.23 9.09 3.11
CA GLU A 116 8.05 9.88 3.49
C GLU A 116 6.75 9.07 3.36
N GLU A 117 6.59 8.31 2.26
CA GLU A 117 5.43 7.42 2.05
C GLU A 117 5.33 6.37 3.16
N LYS A 118 6.45 5.72 3.51
CA LYS A 118 6.50 4.72 4.58
C LYS A 118 6.15 5.30 5.94
N ASP A 119 6.61 6.51 6.24
CA ASP A 119 6.34 7.15 7.52
C ASP A 119 4.87 7.56 7.63
N LEU A 120 4.25 8.01 6.54
CA LEU A 120 2.81 8.22 6.46
C LEU A 120 2.02 6.90 6.59
N ALA A 121 2.47 5.83 5.91
CA ALA A 121 1.82 4.53 6.00
C ALA A 121 1.85 3.99 7.44
N ARG A 122 2.98 4.12 8.13
CA ARG A 122 3.10 3.79 9.55
C ARG A 122 2.15 4.60 10.41
N ALA A 123 2.04 5.91 10.18
CA ALA A 123 1.11 6.75 10.94
C ALA A 123 -0.36 6.32 10.76
N VAL A 124 -0.77 6.00 9.52
CA VAL A 124 -2.11 5.47 9.23
C VAL A 124 -2.32 4.13 9.94
N ILE A 125 -1.37 3.20 9.82
CA ILE A 125 -1.44 1.87 10.46
C ILE A 125 -1.56 2.00 11.98
N GLU A 126 -0.70 2.81 12.62
CA GLU A 126 -0.73 3.00 14.07
C GLU A 126 -2.05 3.64 14.55
N THR A 127 -2.62 4.54 13.74
CA THR A 127 -3.92 5.14 14.07
C THR A 127 -5.04 4.09 14.07
N VAL A 128 -5.07 3.19 13.08
CA VAL A 128 -6.04 2.08 13.05
C VAL A 128 -5.76 1.07 14.16
N LYS A 129 -4.49 0.77 14.45
CA LYS A 129 -4.13 -0.14 15.54
C LYS A 129 -4.64 0.35 16.89
N ARG A 130 -4.48 1.65 17.20
CA ARG A 130 -4.99 2.24 18.45
C ARG A 130 -6.52 2.13 18.54
N ASP A 131 -7.22 2.31 17.42
CA ASP A 131 -8.67 2.10 17.34
C ASP A 131 -9.04 0.66 17.71
N LEU A 132 -8.36 -0.31 17.10
CA LEU A 132 -8.58 -1.74 17.36
C LEU A 132 -8.20 -2.15 18.78
N GLU A 133 -7.11 -1.62 19.34
CA GLU A 133 -6.68 -1.85 20.71
C GLU A 133 -7.67 -1.28 21.74
N ALA A 134 -8.40 -0.21 21.37
CA ALA A 134 -9.54 0.29 22.14
C ALA A 134 -10.81 -0.57 21.97
N THR A 135 -10.75 -1.68 21.22
CA THR A 135 -11.90 -2.52 20.84
C THR A 135 -12.91 -1.75 19.98
N GLU A 136 -12.44 -0.77 19.23
CA GLU A 136 -13.22 0.02 18.28
C GLU A 136 -12.83 -0.38 16.85
N SER A 137 -13.80 -0.39 15.93
CA SER A 137 -13.56 -0.73 14.52
C SER A 137 -13.96 0.39 13.56
N ARG A 138 -14.14 1.62 14.08
CA ARG A 138 -14.62 2.76 13.30
C ARG A 138 -13.66 3.09 12.16
N LEU A 139 -12.35 3.12 12.40
CA LEU A 139 -11.38 3.48 11.36
C LEU A 139 -11.19 2.37 10.33
N LEU A 140 -11.38 1.12 10.75
CA LEU A 140 -11.40 -0.02 9.84
C LEU A 140 -12.63 0.06 8.89
N GLN A 141 -13.79 0.47 9.41
CA GLN A 141 -14.98 0.71 8.58
C GLN A 141 -14.79 1.91 7.63
N VAL A 142 -14.13 2.99 8.09
CA VAL A 142 -13.77 4.13 7.22
C VAL A 142 -12.87 3.68 6.08
N LEU A 143 -11.83 2.88 6.35
CA LEU A 143 -10.96 2.32 5.32
C LEU A 143 -11.75 1.53 4.27
N ALA A 144 -12.69 0.67 4.67
CA ALA A 144 -13.49 -0.11 3.74
C ALA A 144 -14.41 0.77 2.89
N LYS A 145 -15.04 1.79 3.48
CA LYS A 145 -15.90 2.72 2.75
C LYS A 145 -15.11 3.52 1.72
N ILE A 146 -13.94 4.04 2.09
CA ILE A 146 -13.05 4.76 1.15
C ILE A 146 -12.50 3.81 0.09
N TYR A 147 -12.13 2.57 0.43
CA TYR A 147 -11.69 1.57 -0.54
C TYR A 147 -12.73 1.33 -1.64
N ARG A 148 -14.01 1.26 -1.28
CA ARG A 148 -15.10 1.02 -2.23
C ARG A 148 -15.25 2.15 -3.24
N ILE A 149 -15.20 3.41 -2.80
CA ILE A 149 -15.44 4.59 -3.64
C ILE A 149 -14.17 5.14 -4.30
N GLY A 150 -13.01 4.83 -3.74
CA GLY A 150 -11.73 5.42 -4.13
C GLY A 150 -11.27 4.99 -5.51
N ASP A 151 -10.43 5.83 -6.11
CA ASP A 151 -9.75 5.52 -7.36
C ASP A 151 -8.77 4.35 -7.20
N ARG A 152 -8.14 3.94 -8.32
CA ARG A 152 -7.19 2.83 -8.32
C ARG A 152 -6.01 3.07 -7.38
N SER A 153 -5.53 4.33 -7.30
CA SER A 153 -4.40 4.68 -6.44
C SER A 153 -4.77 4.52 -4.96
N MET A 154 -5.94 5.01 -4.56
CA MET A 154 -6.48 4.89 -3.22
C MET A 154 -6.69 3.43 -2.83
N LYS A 155 -7.27 2.62 -3.73
CA LYS A 155 -7.44 1.17 -3.51
C LYS A 155 -6.11 0.46 -3.28
N THR A 156 -5.08 0.79 -4.05
CA THR A 156 -3.73 0.23 -3.86
C THR A 156 -3.11 0.71 -2.54
N THR A 157 -3.20 2.00 -2.22
CA THR A 157 -2.74 2.56 -0.94
C THR A 157 -3.36 1.85 0.25
N ILE A 158 -4.69 1.70 0.25
CA ILE A 158 -5.41 1.00 1.32
C ILE A 158 -5.03 -0.48 1.37
N SER A 159 -4.86 -1.14 0.23
CA SER A 159 -4.46 -2.55 0.19
C SER A 159 -3.09 -2.78 0.84
N ASN A 160 -2.13 -1.86 0.63
CA ASN A 160 -0.80 -1.93 1.24
C ASN A 160 -0.88 -1.80 2.76
N VAL A 161 -1.66 -0.81 3.24
CA VAL A 161 -1.90 -0.60 4.68
C VAL A 161 -2.66 -1.78 5.31
N ARG A 162 -3.67 -2.32 4.62
CA ARG A 162 -4.49 -3.46 5.06
C ARG A 162 -3.64 -4.69 5.39
N VAL A 163 -2.61 -4.98 4.59
CA VAL A 163 -1.74 -6.14 4.82
C VAL A 163 -1.08 -6.07 6.20
N GLU A 164 -0.58 -4.88 6.59
CA GLU A 164 0.05 -4.69 7.91
C GLU A 164 -0.97 -4.69 9.04
N ILE A 165 -2.15 -4.10 8.84
CA ILE A 165 -3.26 -4.17 9.81
C ILE A 165 -3.65 -5.64 10.04
N LYS A 166 -3.78 -6.45 8.97
CA LYS A 166 -4.12 -7.87 9.07
C LYS A 166 -3.09 -8.64 9.88
N LYS A 167 -1.78 -8.39 9.68
CA LYS A 167 -0.74 -9.00 10.49
C LYS A 167 -0.90 -8.67 11.98
N ASN A 168 -1.20 -7.41 12.30
CA ASN A 168 -1.43 -7.00 13.69
C ASN A 168 -2.68 -7.66 14.27
N VAL A 169 -3.80 -7.67 13.56
CA VAL A 169 -5.04 -8.33 14.01
C VAL A 169 -4.82 -9.83 14.24
N THR A 170 -4.12 -10.52 13.33
CA THR A 170 -3.76 -11.93 13.51
C THR A 170 -2.89 -12.13 14.75
N TYR A 171 -1.89 -11.28 14.97
CA TYR A 171 -1.07 -11.33 16.16
C TYR A 171 -1.91 -11.16 17.44
N GLN A 172 -2.79 -10.15 17.50
CA GLN A 172 -3.64 -9.92 18.67
C GLN A 172 -4.60 -11.10 18.88
N LEU A 173 -5.22 -11.61 17.82
CA LEU A 173 -6.10 -12.77 17.88
C LEU A 173 -5.43 -14.00 18.53
N HIS A 174 -4.16 -14.25 18.24
CA HIS A 174 -3.41 -15.37 18.84
C HIS A 174 -3.11 -15.15 20.33
N ASN A 175 -3.02 -13.89 20.79
CA ASN A 175 -2.61 -13.53 22.14
C ASN A 175 -3.77 -13.11 23.06
N SER A 176 -4.97 -12.87 22.53
CA SER A 176 -6.16 -12.47 23.29
C SER A 176 -7.06 -13.66 23.69
N GLN A 177 -7.88 -13.46 24.73
CA GLN A 177 -8.86 -14.43 25.22
C GLN A 177 -10.26 -13.81 25.38
N GLY A 178 -11.29 -14.65 25.52
CA GLY A 178 -12.65 -14.20 25.81
C GLY A 178 -13.22 -13.21 24.79
N LYS A 179 -13.79 -12.11 25.27
CA LYS A 179 -14.46 -11.09 24.44
C LYS A 179 -13.50 -10.39 23.47
N GLU A 180 -12.26 -10.16 23.89
CA GLU A 180 -11.23 -9.51 23.07
C GLU A 180 -10.83 -10.40 21.89
N ARG A 181 -10.70 -11.71 22.11
CA ARG A 181 -10.47 -12.67 21.03
C ARG A 181 -11.61 -12.67 20.01
N ALA A 182 -12.86 -12.61 20.46
CA ALA A 182 -14.03 -12.56 19.59
C ALA A 182 -14.00 -11.30 18.71
N PHE A 183 -13.68 -10.15 19.29
CA PHE A 183 -13.50 -8.90 18.54
C PHE A 183 -12.45 -9.02 17.43
N TYR A 184 -11.24 -9.54 17.73
CA TYR A 184 -10.21 -9.70 16.70
C TYR A 184 -10.55 -10.76 15.63
N MET A 185 -11.36 -11.78 15.96
CA MET A 185 -11.91 -12.68 14.94
C MET A 185 -12.82 -11.95 13.95
N ASP A 186 -13.70 -11.09 14.46
CA ASP A 186 -14.62 -10.32 13.61
C ASP A 186 -13.88 -9.26 12.79
N ALA A 187 -12.87 -8.60 13.38
CA ALA A 187 -11.99 -7.69 12.65
C ALA A 187 -11.23 -8.40 11.51
N LEU A 188 -10.73 -9.62 11.75
CA LEU A 188 -10.05 -10.41 10.72
C LEU A 188 -10.99 -10.80 9.58
N ARG A 189 -12.21 -11.26 9.91
CA ARG A 189 -13.26 -11.56 8.91
C ARG A 189 -13.61 -10.33 8.08
N PHE A 190 -13.74 -9.18 8.72
CA PHE A 190 -14.02 -7.92 8.04
C PHE A 190 -12.91 -7.58 7.03
N LEU A 191 -11.64 -7.68 7.44
CA LEU A 191 -10.48 -7.45 6.57
C LEU A 191 -10.44 -8.38 5.35
N ASP A 192 -10.90 -9.62 5.50
CA ASP A 192 -10.91 -10.62 4.42
C ASP A 192 -12.08 -10.47 3.45
N GLN A 193 -13.22 -9.94 3.91
CA GLN A 193 -14.45 -9.84 3.11
C GLN A 193 -14.62 -8.49 2.41
N TYR A 194 -14.30 -7.38 3.08
CA TYR A 194 -14.67 -6.05 2.59
C TYR A 194 -13.66 -5.41 1.61
N PHE A 195 -12.49 -6.03 1.45
CA PHE A 195 -11.42 -5.54 0.58
C PHE A 195 -11.14 -6.48 -0.60
N GLN A 196 -12.13 -7.28 -1.00
CA GLN A 196 -12.15 -8.03 -2.27
C GLN A 196 -12.67 -7.12 -3.38
#